data_AF-A0A812KYT3-F1
#
_entry.id   AF-A0A812KYT3-F1
#
_cell.length_a   1.000
_cell.length_b   1.000
_cell.length_c   1.000
_cell.angle_alpha   90.00
_cell.angle_beta   90.00
_cell.angle_gamma   90.00
#
_symmetry.space_group_name_H-M   'P 1'
#
loop_
_entity.id
_entity.type
_entity.pdbx_description
1 polymer ?
#
loop_
_entity_poly.entity_id
_entity_poly.type
_entity_poly.pdbx_seq_one_letter_code
_entity_poly.pdbx_strand_id
1 'polypeptide(L)'
;NPLWMFLAAYASLGLRLTQFDFNDAIIRGVLFVPLFTKFLTQMHRDALTANPAPITKFFGSKPMATLGSIAFPMFILHGPIGQIFYKKVLAKKLWGGPMSTRFFPIYLAICLGMSHLTNEYFVKNKKVGAIAGKVAQVLASWTEGMLRDRA
;
A
#
# COMPACT_ATOMS: atom_id res chain seq x y z
N ASN A 1 -14.89 -17.44 4.33
CA ASN A 1 -14.40 -17.65 2.96
C ASN A 1 -13.90 -16.30 2.46
N PRO A 2 -12.58 -16.16 2.19
CA PRO A 2 -11.96 -14.89 1.86
C PRO A 2 -12.54 -14.26 0.58
N LEU A 3 -13.06 -15.04 -0.37
CA LEU A 3 -13.67 -14.53 -1.59
C LEU A 3 -14.91 -13.67 -1.30
N TRP A 4 -15.80 -14.13 -0.42
CA TRP A 4 -17.01 -13.38 -0.07
C TRP A 4 -16.69 -12.09 0.67
N MET A 5 -15.67 -12.09 1.54
CA MET A 5 -15.24 -10.88 2.25
C MET A 5 -14.60 -9.87 1.30
N PHE A 6 -13.83 -10.34 0.32
CA PHE A 6 -13.31 -9.49 -0.76
C PHE A 6 -14.44 -8.84 -1.56
N LEU A 7 -15.37 -9.65 -2.06
CA LEU A 7 -16.51 -9.15 -2.84
C LEU A 7 -17.36 -8.17 -2.03
N ALA A 8 -17.65 -8.46 -0.77
CA ALA A 8 -18.42 -7.58 0.10
C ALA A 8 -17.72 -6.23 0.36
N ALA A 9 -16.39 -6.25 0.62
CA ALA A 9 -15.62 -5.02 0.84
C ALA A 9 -15.60 -4.14 -0.42
N TYR A 10 -15.32 -4.72 -1.59
CA TYR A 10 -15.29 -3.92 -2.82
C TYR A 10 -16.69 -3.53 -3.31
N ALA A 11 -17.72 -4.33 -3.04
CA ALA A 11 -19.11 -3.96 -3.29
C ALA A 11 -19.56 -2.77 -2.41
N SER A 12 -19.08 -2.68 -1.16
CA SER A 12 -19.40 -1.53 -0.30
C SER A 12 -18.80 -0.23 -0.85
N LEU A 13 -17.66 -0.28 -1.56
CA LEU A 13 -17.14 0.87 -2.31
C LEU A 13 -18.01 1.21 -3.53
N GLY A 14 -18.64 0.20 -4.14
CA GLY A 14 -19.58 0.36 -5.24
C GLY A 14 -20.84 1.16 -4.86
N LEU A 15 -21.20 1.24 -3.57
CA LEU A 15 -22.26 2.15 -3.09
C LEU A 15 -21.97 3.62 -3.44
N ARG A 16 -20.70 3.98 -3.65
CA ARG A 16 -20.29 5.32 -4.11
C ARG A 16 -20.58 5.59 -5.59
N LEU A 17 -20.82 4.55 -6.38
CA LEU A 17 -21.19 4.66 -7.79
C LEU A 17 -22.71 4.75 -7.98
N THR A 18 -23.47 4.62 -6.89
CA THR A 18 -24.93 4.76 -6.92
C THR A 18 -25.32 6.23 -6.86
N GLN A 19 -26.57 6.54 -7.23
CA GLN A 19 -27.09 7.91 -7.19
C GLN A 19 -27.34 8.43 -5.78
N PHE A 20 -27.08 7.62 -4.76
CA PHE A 20 -27.22 7.99 -3.36
C PHE A 20 -25.91 8.61 -2.88
N ASP A 21 -25.98 9.87 -2.43
CA ASP A 21 -24.86 10.65 -1.86
C ASP A 21 -24.45 10.13 -0.47
N PHE A 22 -24.01 8.87 -0.42
CA PHE A 22 -23.54 8.28 0.82
C PHE A 22 -22.23 8.92 1.26
N ASN A 23 -22.16 9.32 2.53
CA ASN A 23 -20.98 9.92 3.13
C ASN A 23 -19.75 8.98 3.01
N ASP A 24 -18.68 9.45 2.36
CA ASP A 24 -17.46 8.69 2.08
C ASP A 24 -16.77 8.20 3.36
N ALA A 25 -16.78 9.00 4.42
CA ALA A 25 -16.20 8.62 5.71
C ALA A 25 -16.99 7.49 6.37
N ILE A 26 -18.31 7.46 6.22
CA ILE A 26 -19.16 6.39 6.77
C ILE A 26 -18.97 5.10 5.98
N ILE A 27 -19.04 5.13 4.65
CA ILE A 27 -18.82 3.92 3.83
C ILE A 27 -17.43 3.35 4.12
N ARG A 28 -16.39 4.19 4.15
CA ARG A 28 -15.02 3.70 4.37
C ARG A 28 -14.80 3.23 5.79
N GLY A 29 -15.17 4.06 6.76
CA GLY A 29 -14.90 3.79 8.18
C GLY A 29 -15.75 2.66 8.74
N VAL A 30 -17.03 2.58 8.37
CA VAL A 30 -17.99 1.64 8.97
C VAL A 30 -18.12 0.35 8.16
N LEU A 31 -18.06 0.42 6.82
CA LEU A 31 -18.27 -0.75 5.97
C LEU A 31 -16.95 -1.30 5.43
N PHE A 32 -16.22 -0.50 4.65
CA PHE A 32 -15.05 -0.98 3.92
C PHE A 32 -13.93 -1.44 4.85
N VAL A 33 -13.50 -0.60 5.79
CA VAL A 33 -12.36 -0.90 6.67
C VAL A 33 -12.61 -2.18 7.49
N PRO A 34 -13.74 -2.35 8.21
CA PRO A 34 -13.99 -3.58 8.96
C PRO A 34 -14.08 -4.83 8.07
N LEU A 35 -14.77 -4.75 6.93
CA LEU A 35 -14.89 -5.86 5.99
C LEU A 35 -13.54 -6.23 5.38
N PHE A 36 -12.74 -5.24 5.02
CA PHE A 36 -11.41 -5.43 4.44
C PHE A 36 -10.43 -5.98 5.48
N THR A 37 -10.46 -5.51 6.73
CA THR A 37 -9.66 -6.09 7.81
C THR A 37 -10.04 -7.55 8.06
N LYS A 38 -11.34 -7.88 8.08
CA LYS A 38 -11.81 -9.27 8.22
C LYS A 38 -11.38 -10.14 7.04
N PHE A 39 -11.40 -9.60 5.82
CA PHE A 39 -10.85 -10.24 4.63
C PHE A 39 -9.36 -10.55 4.81
N LEU A 40 -8.55 -9.58 5.22
CA LEU A 40 -7.11 -9.76 5.46
C LEU A 40 -6.84 -10.84 6.52
N THR A 41 -7.57 -10.84 7.64
CA THR A 41 -7.43 -11.89 8.66
C THR A 41 -7.80 -13.27 8.12
N GLN A 42 -8.87 -13.38 7.33
CA GLN A 42 -9.25 -14.65 6.72
C GLN A 42 -8.23 -15.13 5.69
N MET A 43 -7.72 -14.24 4.85
CA MET A 43 -6.63 -14.56 3.92
C MET A 43 -5.37 -15.02 4.64
N HIS A 44 -4.97 -14.33 5.71
CA HIS A 44 -3.79 -14.70 6.48
C HIS A 44 -3.92 -16.10 7.06
N ARG A 45 -5.08 -16.43 7.62
CA ARG A 45 -5.37 -17.79 8.13
C ARG A 45 -5.40 -18.83 7.01
N ASP A 46 -6.05 -18.50 5.89
CA ASP A 46 -6.19 -19.39 4.73
C ASP A 46 -4.82 -19.70 4.07
N ALA A 47 -3.90 -18.73 4.07
CA ALA A 47 -2.54 -18.89 3.56
C ALA A 47 -1.69 -19.90 4.37
N LEU A 48 -2.08 -20.20 5.61
CA LEU A 48 -1.43 -21.21 6.47
C LEU A 48 -2.00 -22.62 6.29
N THR A 49 -3.05 -22.79 5.48
CA THR A 49 -3.69 -24.09 5.26
C THR A 49 -3.00 -24.88 4.15
N ALA A 50 -3.17 -26.21 4.16
CA ALA A 50 -2.61 -27.09 3.13
C ALA A 50 -3.22 -26.88 1.73
N ASN A 51 -4.46 -26.39 1.65
CA ASN A 51 -5.11 -26.10 0.37
C ASN A 51 -5.83 -24.74 0.38
N PRO A 52 -5.09 -23.64 0.17
CA PRO A 52 -5.65 -22.29 0.19
C PRO A 52 -6.67 -22.07 -0.93
N ALA A 53 -7.61 -21.16 -0.69
CA ALA A 53 -8.59 -20.74 -1.68
C ALA A 53 -7.92 -20.07 -2.91
N PRO A 54 -8.57 -20.08 -4.10
CA PRO A 54 -8.01 -19.50 -5.32
C PRO A 54 -7.63 -18.02 -5.19
N ILE A 55 -8.41 -17.24 -4.44
CA ILE A 55 -8.12 -15.82 -4.19
C ILE A 55 -6.82 -15.64 -3.37
N THR A 56 -6.60 -16.52 -2.39
CA THR A 56 -5.37 -16.54 -1.59
C THR A 56 -4.18 -16.93 -2.45
N LYS A 57 -4.33 -17.92 -3.34
CA LYS A 57 -3.31 -18.29 -4.33
C LYS A 57 -3.01 -17.17 -5.32
N PHE A 58 -4.03 -16.42 -5.75
CA PHE A 58 -3.88 -15.27 -6.64
C PHE A 58 -3.03 -14.17 -5.99
N PHE A 59 -3.39 -13.72 -4.79
CA PHE A 59 -2.62 -12.68 -4.08
C PHE A 59 -1.23 -13.17 -3.64
N GLY A 60 -1.06 -14.48 -3.40
CA GLY A 60 0.24 -15.11 -3.15
C GLY A 60 1.08 -15.36 -4.41
N SER A 61 0.55 -15.09 -5.61
CA SER A 61 1.28 -15.31 -6.85
C SER A 61 2.49 -14.39 -6.96
N LYS A 62 3.54 -14.84 -7.65
CA LYS A 62 4.77 -14.06 -7.85
C LYS A 62 4.53 -12.66 -8.42
N PRO A 63 3.65 -12.44 -9.42
CA PRO A 63 3.32 -11.10 -9.90
C PRO A 63 2.72 -10.21 -8.81
N MET A 64 1.78 -10.74 -8.00
CA MET A 64 1.16 -9.97 -6.93
C MET A 64 2.10 -9.67 -5.78
N ALA A 65 2.94 -10.62 -5.40
CA ALA A 65 4.01 -10.40 -4.43
C ALA A 65 5.00 -9.33 -4.92
N THR A 66 5.32 -9.33 -6.22
CA THR A 66 6.22 -8.32 -6.83
C THR A 66 5.59 -6.94 -6.78
N LEU A 67 4.32 -6.82 -7.20
CA LEU A 67 3.57 -5.56 -7.13
C LEU A 67 3.42 -5.07 -5.68
N GLY A 68 3.21 -5.97 -4.72
CA GLY A 68 3.22 -5.65 -3.30
C GLY A 68 4.57 -5.11 -2.82
N SER A 69 5.69 -5.70 -3.28
CA SER A 69 7.03 -5.26 -2.89
C SER A 69 7.38 -3.85 -3.39
N ILE A 70 6.88 -3.45 -4.56
CA ILE A 70 7.13 -2.11 -5.13
C ILE A 70 6.11 -1.07 -4.64
N ALA A 71 4.98 -1.49 -4.06
CA ALA A 71 3.91 -0.58 -3.64
C ALA A 71 4.38 0.41 -2.57
N PHE A 72 5.22 -0.02 -1.61
CA PHE A 72 5.75 0.86 -0.56
C PHE A 72 6.74 1.90 -1.11
N PRO A 73 7.78 1.53 -1.88
CA PRO A 73 8.62 2.51 -2.58
C PRO A 73 7.81 3.49 -3.43
N MET A 74 6.80 3.00 -4.16
CA MET A 74 5.92 3.84 -4.97
C MET A 74 5.13 4.84 -4.13
N PHE A 75 4.60 4.41 -3.00
CA PHE A 75 3.90 5.29 -2.06
C PHE A 75 4.79 6.42 -1.55
N ILE A 76 6.08 6.15 -1.30
CA ILE A 76 7.02 7.21 -0.86
C ILE A 76 7.42 8.11 -2.02
N LEU A 77 7.72 7.55 -3.18
CA LEU A 77 8.37 8.28 -4.28
C LEU A 77 7.40 9.07 -5.15
N HIS A 78 6.14 8.64 -5.31
CA HIS A 78 5.20 9.34 -6.20
C HIS A 78 4.97 10.80 -5.76
N GLY A 79 4.94 11.08 -4.46
CA GLY A 79 4.75 12.44 -3.94
C GLY A 79 5.87 13.40 -4.38
N PRO A 80 7.13 13.15 -3.99
CA PRO A 80 8.28 13.97 -4.39
C PRO A 80 8.47 14.05 -5.91
N ILE A 81 8.34 12.92 -6.63
CA ILE A 81 8.46 12.92 -8.10
C ILE A 81 7.34 13.78 -8.72
N GLY A 82 6.12 13.66 -8.22
CA GLY A 82 4.99 14.47 -8.67
C GLY A 82 5.20 15.96 -8.43
N GLN A 83 5.85 16.33 -7.32
CA GLN A 83 6.21 17.72 -7.06
C GLN A 83 7.19 18.29 -8.09
N ILE A 84 8.14 17.50 -8.60
CA ILE A 84 9.09 17.96 -9.63
C ILE A 84 8.36 18.33 -10.94
N PHE A 85 7.34 17.55 -11.33
CA PHE A 85 6.68 17.72 -12.62
C PHE A 85 5.41 18.59 -12.58
N TYR A 86 4.71 18.65 -11.45
CA TYR A 86 3.39 19.28 -11.36
C TYR A 86 3.31 20.44 -10.37
N LYS A 87 4.24 20.57 -9.40
CA LYS A 87 4.22 21.71 -8.47
C LYS A 87 4.61 22.99 -9.23
N LYS A 88 3.67 23.92 -9.37
CA LYS A 88 3.82 25.17 -10.17
C LYS A 88 5.17 25.86 -10.01
N VAL A 89 5.65 26.03 -8.77
CA VAL A 89 6.92 26.72 -8.49
C VAL A 89 8.13 25.96 -9.05
N LEU A 90 8.18 24.64 -8.88
CA LEU A 90 9.28 23.81 -9.36
C LEU A 90 9.18 23.58 -10.88
N ALA A 91 7.97 23.25 -11.35
CA ALA A 91 7.74 22.94 -12.75
C ALA A 91 7.95 24.16 -13.65
N LYS A 92 7.58 25.38 -13.20
CA LYS A 92 7.88 26.62 -13.95
C LYS A 92 9.39 26.86 -14.06
N LYS A 93 10.17 26.54 -13.01
CA LYS A 93 11.62 26.74 -12.99
C LYS A 93 12.37 25.70 -13.85
N LEU A 94 11.91 24.46 -13.87
CA LEU A 94 12.58 23.36 -14.57
C LEU A 94 12.10 23.14 -16.00
N TRP A 95 10.81 23.36 -16.25
CA TRP A 95 10.13 22.92 -17.48
C TRP A 95 9.31 24.04 -18.15
N GLY A 96 9.34 25.27 -17.62
CA GLY A 96 8.53 26.39 -18.11
C GLY A 96 7.05 26.36 -17.69
N GLY A 97 6.58 25.26 -17.09
CA GLY A 97 5.23 25.13 -16.55
C GLY A 97 4.94 23.70 -16.07
N PRO A 98 3.78 23.46 -15.41
CA PRO A 98 3.34 22.12 -15.05
C PRO A 98 3.16 21.22 -16.28
N MET A 99 3.55 19.96 -16.17
CA MET A 99 3.35 18.98 -17.24
C MET A 99 1.85 18.76 -17.53
N SER A 100 1.52 18.52 -18.81
CA SER A 100 0.14 18.25 -19.23
C SER A 100 -0.36 16.89 -18.75
N THR A 101 -1.68 16.67 -18.74
CA THR A 101 -2.31 15.39 -18.39
C THR A 101 -1.83 14.23 -19.28
N ARG A 102 -1.42 14.51 -20.53
CA ARG A 102 -0.89 13.49 -21.46
C ARG A 102 0.47 12.93 -21.01
N PHE A 103 1.17 13.63 -20.12
CA PHE A 103 2.43 13.15 -19.55
C PHE A 103 2.22 12.12 -18.43
N PHE A 104 0.98 11.92 -17.96
CA PHE A 104 0.69 11.02 -16.84
C PHE A 104 1.22 9.58 -17.03
N PRO A 105 1.11 8.92 -18.20
CA PRO A 105 1.69 7.58 -18.40
C PRO A 105 3.21 7.56 -18.24
N ILE A 106 3.89 8.62 -18.67
CA ILE A 106 5.35 8.75 -18.54
C ILE A 106 5.71 8.96 -17.08
N TYR A 107 5.01 9.85 -16.38
CA TYR A 107 5.16 10.05 -14.95
C TYR A 107 4.95 8.74 -14.16
N LEU A 108 3.93 7.95 -14.51
CA LEU A 108 3.68 6.65 -13.90
C LEU A 108 4.83 5.67 -14.16
N ALA A 109 5.34 5.61 -15.38
CA ALA A 109 6.49 4.77 -15.73
C ALA A 109 7.76 5.17 -14.96
N ILE A 110 8.02 6.47 -14.80
CA ILE A 110 9.13 6.99 -13.98
C ILE A 110 8.97 6.54 -12.53
N CYS A 111 7.78 6.71 -11.96
CA CYS A 111 7.54 6.32 -10.57
C CYS A 111 7.69 4.80 -10.39
N LEU A 112 7.18 3.98 -11.31
CA LEU A 112 7.34 2.51 -11.27
C LEU A 112 8.82 2.11 -11.39
N GLY A 113 9.57 2.71 -12.32
CA GLY A 113 10.99 2.45 -12.51
C GLY A 113 11.81 2.82 -11.27
N MET A 114 11.61 4.02 -10.74
CA MET A 114 12.27 4.47 -9.51
C MET A 114 11.91 3.60 -8.31
N SER A 115 10.64 3.19 -8.20
CA SER A 115 10.17 2.28 -7.14
C SER A 115 10.82 0.91 -7.22
N HIS A 116 10.97 0.38 -8.43
CA HIS A 116 11.69 -0.86 -8.66
C HIS A 116 13.16 -0.75 -8.24
N LEU A 117 13.85 0.33 -8.65
CA LEU A 117 15.24 0.57 -8.25
C LEU A 117 15.39 0.69 -6.73
N THR A 118 14.52 1.46 -6.07
CA THR A 118 14.53 1.58 -4.61
C THR A 118 14.23 0.24 -3.94
N ASN A 119 13.32 -0.58 -4.50
CA ASN A 119 13.07 -1.91 -3.97
C ASN A 119 14.33 -2.80 -4.04
N GLU A 120 14.99 -2.87 -5.21
CA GLU A 120 16.15 -3.74 -5.41
C GLU A 120 17.39 -3.27 -4.63
N TYR A 121 17.70 -1.98 -4.67
CA TYR A 121 18.98 -1.46 -4.15
C TYR A 121 18.91 -0.96 -2.70
N PHE A 122 17.72 -0.58 -2.22
CA PHE A 122 17.54 -0.03 -0.88
C PHE A 122 16.75 -0.97 0.02
N VAL A 123 15.52 -1.34 -0.36
CA VAL A 123 14.63 -2.15 0.51
C VAL A 123 15.19 -3.54 0.74
N LYS A 124 15.66 -4.21 -0.32
CA LYS A 124 16.25 -5.55 -0.23
C LYS A 124 17.71 -5.55 0.30
N ASN A 125 18.28 -4.38 0.56
CA ASN A 125 19.66 -4.28 1.02
C ASN A 125 19.77 -4.79 2.46
N LYS A 126 20.56 -5.86 2.66
CA LYS A 126 20.77 -6.48 3.98
C LYS A 126 21.28 -5.51 5.04
N LYS A 127 22.10 -4.52 4.66
CA LYS A 127 22.60 -3.50 5.60
C LYS A 127 21.48 -2.58 6.07
N VAL A 128 20.63 -2.13 5.15
CA VAL A 128 19.45 -1.31 5.46
C VAL A 128 18.49 -2.11 6.34
N GLY A 129 18.23 -3.37 6.00
CA GLY A 129 17.40 -4.27 6.81
C GLY A 129 17.95 -4.47 8.23
N ALA A 130 19.27 -4.62 8.39
CA ALA A 130 19.90 -4.74 9.71
C ALA A 130 19.75 -3.47 10.55
N ILE A 131 19.90 -2.29 9.94
CA ILE A 131 19.68 -1.01 10.63
C ILE A 131 18.22 -0.86 11.03
N ALA A 132 17.30 -1.11 10.09
CA ALA A 132 15.86 -1.04 10.35
C ALA A 132 15.44 -2.00 11.46
N GLY A 133 16.00 -3.23 11.47
CA GLY A 133 15.76 -4.21 12.52
C GLY A 133 16.25 -3.74 13.90
N LYS A 134 17.43 -3.13 13.98
CA LYS A 134 17.93 -2.53 15.23
C LYS A 134 17.03 -1.42 15.74
N VAL A 135 16.57 -0.54 14.85
CA VAL A 135 15.64 0.54 15.22
C VAL A 135 14.31 -0.05 15.72
N ALA A 136 13.78 -1.07 15.03
CA ALA A 136 12.56 -1.75 15.47
C ALA A 136 12.72 -2.38 16.86
N GLN A 137 13.86 -3.00 17.15
CA GLN A 137 14.16 -3.56 18.48
C GLN A 137 14.26 -2.49 19.56
N VAL A 138 14.88 -1.33 19.27
CA VAL A 138 14.93 -0.20 20.21
C VAL A 138 13.54 0.36 20.50
N LEU A 139 12.70 0.50 19.46
CA LEU A 139 11.32 0.95 19.64
C LEU A 139 10.49 -0.09 20.42
N ALA A 140 10.73 -1.37 20.18
CA ALA A 140 10.08 -2.46 20.92
C ALA A 140 10.48 -2.45 22.40
N SER A 141 11.76 -2.24 22.72
CA SER A 141 12.20 -2.20 24.12
C SER A 141 11.63 -0.99 24.90
N TRP A 142 11.29 0.10 24.20
CA TRP A 142 10.55 1.22 24.81
C TRP A 142 9.09 0.88 25.12
N THR A 143 8.50 -0.06 24.39
CA THR A 143 7.09 -0.47 24.56
C THR A 143 6.94 -1.70 25.46
N GLU A 144 7.97 -2.55 25.60
CA GLU A 144 8.01 -3.64 26.60
C GLU A 144 7.87 -3.13 28.04
N GLY A 145 8.31 -1.89 28.33
CA GLY A 145 8.08 -1.25 29.62
C GLY A 145 6.63 -0.80 29.86
N MET A 146 5.83 -0.62 28.81
CA MET A 146 4.42 -0.19 28.89
C MET A 146 3.42 -1.36 28.95
N LEU A 147 3.80 -2.54 28.46
CA LEU A 147 2.96 -3.74 28.39
C LEU A 147 3.28 -4.78 29.47
N ARG A 148 4.05 -4.42 30.51
CA ARG A 148 4.08 -5.22 31.72
C ARG A 148 2.69 -5.20 32.33
N ASP A 149 1.95 -6.29 32.10
CA ASP A 149 0.87 -6.70 32.99
C ASP A 149 1.42 -6.60 34.41
N ARG A 150 0.82 -5.72 35.21
CA ARG A 150 1.09 -5.69 36.65
C ARG A 150 0.67 -7.06 37.17
N ALA A 151 1.66 -7.88 37.51
CA ALA A 151 1.46 -9.07 38.32
C ALA A 151 0.77 -8.72 39.64
#